data_AF-A0A7W6XAE6-F1
#
_entry.id   AF-A0A7W6XAE6-F1
#
_cell.length_a   1.000
_cell.length_b   1.000
_cell.length_c   1.000
_cell.angle_alpha   90.00
_cell.angle_beta   90.00
_cell.angle_gamma   90.00
#
_symmetry.space_group_name_H-M   'P 1'
#
loop_
_entity.id
_entity.type
_entity.pdbx_description
1 polymer ?
#
loop_
_entity_poly.entity_id
_entity_poly.type
_entity_poly.pdbx_seq_one_letter_code
_entity_poly.pdbx_strand_id
1 'polypeptide(L)'
;MLNARVRNIVSSSSPQDSIVFIVEVNADQEMSQAREISDIMARKAALRDVSLRAKAPVIDALNAYEPLGLKVVNPMNGSLQLIAQGPAAAWEQAIGEHSDLFDGKQVDLLPNEASFAAI
;
A
#
# COMPACT_ATOMS: atom_id res chain seq x y z
N MET A 1 -6.18 12.18 9.51
CA MET A 1 -6.12 11.30 8.32
C MET A 1 -4.69 10.80 8.18
N LEU A 2 -4.49 9.48 8.07
CA LEU A 2 -3.18 8.84 7.98
C LEU A 2 -2.35 9.37 6.78
N ASN A 3 -3.03 9.69 5.67
CA ASN A 3 -2.39 10.22 4.47
C ASN A 3 -1.78 11.62 4.65
N ALA A 4 -2.28 12.44 5.59
CA ALA A 4 -1.67 13.72 5.93
C ALA A 4 -0.34 13.54 6.70
N ARG A 5 -0.25 12.53 7.56
CA ARG A 5 1.01 12.19 8.27
C ARG A 5 2.05 11.68 7.29
N VAL A 6 1.64 10.88 6.31
CA VAL A 6 2.52 10.36 5.26
C VAL A 6 3.04 11.47 4.35
N ARG A 7 2.17 12.39 3.89
CA ARG A 7 2.61 13.58 3.15
C ARG A 7 3.64 14.38 3.94
N ASN A 8 3.41 14.60 5.23
CA ASN A 8 4.37 15.30 6.09
C ASN A 8 5.72 14.58 6.13
N ILE A 9 5.74 13.26 6.36
CA ILE A 9 6.98 12.46 6.37
C ILE A 9 7.72 12.64 5.05
N VAL A 10 7.06 12.39 3.92
CA VAL A 10 7.66 12.51 2.58
C VAL A 10 8.20 13.92 2.32
N SER A 11 7.42 14.96 2.62
CA SER A 11 7.82 16.36 2.42
C SER A 11 8.94 16.84 3.36
N SER A 12 9.12 16.19 4.50
CA SER A 12 10.16 16.51 5.49
C SER A 12 11.44 15.71 5.32
N SER A 13 11.41 14.66 4.50
CA SER A 13 12.55 13.81 4.18
C SER A 13 13.41 14.41 3.06
N SER A 14 14.69 14.05 3.03
CA SER A 14 15.53 14.36 1.88
C SER A 14 15.03 13.56 0.66
N PRO A 15 15.11 14.10 -0.58
CA PRO A 15 14.60 13.44 -1.78
C PRO A 15 15.10 11.99 -2.00
N GLN A 16 16.30 11.69 -1.48
CA GLN A 16 16.96 10.39 -1.61
C GLN A 16 16.71 9.44 -0.44
N ASP A 17 16.04 9.91 0.63
CA ASP A 17 15.77 9.08 1.80
C ASP A 17 14.87 7.93 1.39
N SER A 18 15.26 6.71 1.76
CA SER A 18 14.48 5.52 1.46
C SER A 18 13.35 5.37 2.48
N ILE A 19 12.13 5.54 2.01
CA ILE A 19 10.91 5.52 2.82
C ILE A 19 10.17 4.20 2.53
N VAL A 20 9.77 3.53 3.61
CA VAL A 20 8.98 2.29 3.56
C VAL A 20 7.58 2.53 4.10
N PHE A 21 6.57 2.21 3.30
CA PHE A 21 5.17 2.26 3.72
C PHE A 21 4.53 0.88 3.67
N ILE A 22 3.68 0.62 4.66
CA ILE A 22 2.62 -0.37 4.53
C ILE A 22 1.48 0.33 3.81
N VAL A 23 1.03 -0.25 2.70
CA VAL A 23 -0.11 0.21 1.92
C VAL A 23 -1.26 -0.74 2.20
N GLU A 24 -2.31 -0.26 2.83
CA GLU A 24 -3.52 -1.01 3.11
C GLU A 24 -4.58 -0.66 2.08
N VAL A 25 -5.07 -1.66 1.36
CA VAL A 25 -6.11 -1.47 0.33
C VAL A 25 -7.49 -1.63 0.96
N ASN A 26 -8.38 -0.70 0.67
CA ASN A 26 -9.75 -0.71 1.18
C ASN A 26 -10.62 -1.64 0.32
N ALA A 27 -10.91 -2.84 0.83
CA ALA A 27 -11.77 -3.84 0.19
C ALA A 27 -12.59 -4.63 1.24
N ASP A 28 -13.05 -3.91 2.27
CA ASP A 28 -13.72 -4.50 3.44
C ASP A 28 -14.99 -5.27 3.08
N GLN A 29 -15.74 -4.78 2.08
CA GLN A 29 -16.99 -5.41 1.68
C GLN A 29 -16.75 -6.77 1.03
N GLU A 30 -15.82 -6.84 0.07
CA GLU A 30 -15.43 -8.06 -0.62
C GLU A 30 -14.79 -9.07 0.33
N MET A 31 -13.96 -8.59 1.27
CA MET A 31 -13.38 -9.45 2.31
C MET A 31 -14.44 -10.00 3.25
N SER A 32 -15.45 -9.21 3.60
CA SER A 32 -16.54 -9.65 4.48
C SER A 32 -17.35 -10.79 3.84
N GLN A 33 -17.69 -10.66 2.55
CA GLN A 33 -18.37 -11.72 1.79
C GLN A 33 -17.55 -13.02 1.74
N ALA A 34 -16.24 -12.92 1.50
CA ALA A 34 -15.38 -14.10 1.49
C ALA A 34 -15.30 -14.79 2.87
N ARG A 35 -15.39 -14.04 3.98
CA ARG A 35 -15.36 -14.59 5.35
C ARG A 35 -16.59 -15.42 5.70
N GLU A 36 -17.74 -15.15 5.08
CA GLU A 36 -19.00 -15.85 5.32
C GLU A 36 -19.02 -17.29 4.77
N ILE A 37 -18.07 -17.64 3.89
CA ILE A 37 -17.92 -18.99 3.36
C ILE A 37 -17.62 -19.98 4.51
N SER A 38 -18.47 -21.01 4.65
CA SER A 38 -18.38 -21.97 5.75
C SER A 38 -17.21 -22.97 5.57
N ASP A 39 -16.95 -23.40 4.35
CA ASP A 39 -15.83 -24.29 4.04
C ASP A 39 -14.49 -23.57 4.18
N ILE A 40 -13.58 -24.12 5.00
CA ILE A 40 -12.31 -23.48 5.33
C ILE A 40 -11.40 -23.33 4.10
N MET A 41 -11.38 -24.35 3.23
CA MET A 41 -10.51 -24.35 2.05
C MET A 41 -11.04 -23.37 0.99
N ALA A 42 -12.35 -23.38 0.75
CA ALA A 42 -13.01 -22.44 -0.14
C ALA A 42 -12.89 -21.00 0.37
N ARG A 43 -13.07 -20.76 1.68
CA ARG A 43 -12.88 -19.44 2.30
C ARG A 43 -11.46 -18.93 2.13
N LYS A 44 -10.45 -19.77 2.37
CA LYS A 44 -9.05 -19.38 2.22
C LYS A 44 -8.71 -19.02 0.77
N ALA A 45 -9.23 -19.78 -0.19
CA ALA A 45 -9.07 -19.49 -1.61
C ALA A 45 -9.74 -18.15 -1.97
N ALA A 46 -10.99 -17.94 -1.55
CA ALA A 46 -11.73 -16.70 -1.81
C ALA A 46 -11.06 -15.46 -1.21
N LEU A 47 -10.59 -15.53 0.04
CA LEU A 47 -9.85 -14.43 0.68
C LEU A 47 -8.56 -14.10 -0.06
N ARG A 48 -7.85 -15.12 -0.55
CA ARG A 48 -6.64 -14.92 -1.36
C ARG A 48 -6.98 -14.23 -2.68
N ASP A 49 -8.02 -14.69 -3.37
CA ASP A 49 -8.45 -14.10 -4.65
C ASP A 49 -8.94 -12.66 -4.49
N VAL A 50 -9.71 -12.35 -3.45
CA VAL A 50 -10.11 -10.98 -3.14
C VAL A 50 -8.86 -10.13 -2.90
N SER A 51 -7.92 -10.60 -2.07
CA SER A 51 -6.70 -9.85 -1.78
C SER A 51 -5.86 -9.56 -3.03
N LEU A 52 -5.75 -10.53 -3.96
CA LEU A 52 -5.00 -10.35 -5.20
C LEU A 52 -5.68 -9.34 -6.13
N ARG A 53 -6.99 -9.47 -6.33
CA ARG A 53 -7.75 -8.57 -7.21
C ARG A 53 -7.80 -7.14 -6.67
N ALA A 54 -7.98 -6.98 -5.36
CA ALA A 54 -8.00 -5.65 -4.74
C ALA A 54 -6.66 -4.94 -4.84
N LYS A 55 -5.53 -5.67 -4.68
CA LYS A 55 -4.19 -5.06 -4.72
C LYS A 55 -3.66 -4.82 -6.12
N ALA A 56 -4.12 -5.53 -7.15
CA ALA A 56 -3.57 -5.43 -8.50
C ALA A 56 -3.50 -3.98 -9.03
N PRO A 57 -4.57 -3.16 -8.96
CA PRO A 57 -4.52 -1.77 -9.42
C PRO A 57 -3.49 -0.92 -8.66
N VAL A 58 -3.35 -1.15 -7.36
CA VAL A 58 -2.40 -0.43 -6.51
C VAL A 58 -0.96 -0.82 -6.84
N ILE A 59 -0.71 -2.12 -7.05
CA ILE A 59 0.60 -2.62 -7.46
C ILE A 59 0.99 -2.06 -8.83
N ASP A 60 0.06 -2.06 -9.79
CA ASP A 60 0.29 -1.52 -11.13
C ASP A 60 0.61 -0.03 -11.09
N ALA A 61 -0.12 0.75 -10.27
CA ALA A 61 0.15 2.17 -10.07
C ALA A 61 1.53 2.40 -9.44
N LEU A 62 1.91 1.63 -8.41
CA LEU A 62 3.22 1.76 -7.77
C LEU A 62 4.37 1.35 -8.71
N ASN A 63 4.19 0.31 -9.53
CA ASN A 63 5.19 -0.16 -10.48
C ASN A 63 5.49 0.86 -11.59
N ALA A 64 4.57 1.78 -11.90
CA ALA A 64 4.85 2.88 -12.83
C ALA A 64 6.00 3.79 -12.34
N TYR A 65 6.28 3.79 -11.03
CA TYR A 65 7.36 4.56 -10.40
C TYR A 65 8.62 3.71 -10.13
N GLU A 66 8.69 2.47 -10.62
CA GLU A 66 9.90 1.63 -10.56
C GLU A 66 11.15 2.31 -11.15
N PRO A 67 11.08 3.05 -12.28
CA PRO A 67 12.22 3.81 -12.80
C PRO A 67 12.77 4.87 -11.84
N LEU A 68 11.94 5.34 -10.90
CA LEU A 68 12.32 6.31 -9.87
C LEU A 68 12.74 5.63 -8.56
N GLY A 69 12.83 4.29 -8.56
CA GLY A 69 13.29 3.49 -7.42
C GLY A 69 12.18 3.04 -6.46
N LEU A 70 10.91 3.34 -6.75
CA LEU A 70 9.78 2.85 -5.96
C LEU A 70 9.43 1.41 -6.34
N LYS A 71 9.35 0.52 -5.37
CA LYS A 71 9.10 -0.91 -5.59
C LYS A 71 8.23 -1.52 -4.50
N VAL A 72 7.39 -2.47 -4.90
CA VAL A 72 6.68 -3.34 -3.97
C VAL A 72 7.65 -4.42 -3.46
N VAL A 73 8.00 -4.38 -2.18
CA VAL A 73 8.98 -5.32 -1.59
C VAL A 73 8.32 -6.58 -1.05
N ASN A 74 7.06 -6.50 -0.60
CA ASN A 74 6.32 -7.65 -0.13
C ASN A 74 4.82 -7.45 -0.39
N PRO A 75 4.18 -8.26 -1.24
CA PRO A 75 2.76 -8.13 -1.50
C PRO A 75 1.88 -8.64 -0.35
N MET A 76 2.41 -9.23 0.74
CA MET A 76 1.66 -9.80 1.87
C MET A 76 0.43 -10.64 1.43
N ASN A 77 0.71 -11.75 0.73
CA ASN A 77 -0.30 -12.63 0.15
C ASN A 77 -1.35 -13.09 1.17
N GLY A 78 -2.63 -12.98 0.82
CA GLY A 78 -3.76 -13.32 1.70
C GLY A 78 -4.20 -12.21 2.66
N SER A 79 -3.63 -11.01 2.53
CA SER A 79 -4.06 -9.80 3.25
C SER A 79 -4.31 -8.65 2.27
N LEU A 80 -5.03 -7.61 2.70
CA LEU A 80 -5.21 -6.38 1.91
C LEU A 80 -4.00 -5.43 1.99
N GLN A 81 -2.96 -5.82 2.72
CA GLN A 81 -1.75 -5.02 2.89
C GLN A 81 -0.70 -5.40 1.83
N LEU A 82 0.19 -4.47 1.57
CA LEU A 82 1.47 -4.69 0.90
C LEU A 82 2.52 -3.74 1.48
N ILE A 83 3.78 -4.05 1.29
CA ILE A 83 4.91 -3.20 1.70
C ILE A 83 5.56 -2.68 0.42
N ALA A 84 5.71 -1.37 0.35
CA ALA A 84 6.40 -0.68 -0.73
C ALA A 84 7.52 0.20 -0.17
N GLN A 85 8.60 0.32 -0.92
CA GLN A 85 9.80 1.09 -0.58
C GLN A 85 10.20 1.95 -1.76
N GLY A 86 10.65 3.18 -1.51
CA GLY A 86 11.19 4.03 -2.56
C GLY A 86 11.83 5.30 -1.98
N PRO A 87 12.56 6.06 -2.80
CA PRO A 87 13.02 7.40 -2.42
C PRO A 87 11.85 8.34 -2.10
N ALA A 88 12.06 9.30 -1.22
CA ALA A 88 11.05 10.31 -0.87
C ALA A 88 10.52 11.05 -2.10
N ALA A 89 11.39 11.39 -3.07
CA ALA A 89 10.96 12.05 -4.31
C ALA A 89 9.99 11.19 -5.15
N ALA A 90 10.20 9.88 -5.20
CA ALA A 90 9.32 8.98 -5.93
C ALA A 90 7.96 8.86 -5.23
N TRP A 91 7.94 8.83 -3.90
CA TRP A 91 6.71 8.88 -3.11
C TRP A 91 5.97 10.20 -3.28
N GLU A 92 6.68 11.33 -3.29
CA GLU A 92 6.09 12.65 -3.49
C GLU A 92 5.39 12.73 -4.86
N GLN A 93 6.05 12.24 -5.90
CA GLN A 93 5.48 12.19 -7.24
C GLN A 93 4.27 11.25 -7.31
N ALA A 94 4.36 10.04 -6.77
CA ALA A 94 3.25 9.08 -6.77
C ALA A 94 2.02 9.62 -6.01
N ILE A 95 2.22 10.22 -4.83
CA ILE A 95 1.14 10.81 -4.04
C ILE A 95 0.52 12.02 -4.77
N GLY A 96 1.34 12.82 -5.45
CA GLY A 96 0.88 13.98 -6.21
C GLY A 96 0.04 13.60 -7.45
N GLU A 97 0.51 12.64 -8.23
CA GLU A 97 -0.13 12.22 -9.50
C GLU A 97 -1.35 11.31 -9.29
N HIS A 98 -1.34 10.46 -8.25
CA HIS A 98 -2.44 9.55 -7.88
C HIS A 98 -3.13 9.95 -6.57
N SER A 99 -3.39 11.25 -6.40
CA SER A 99 -4.07 11.76 -5.20
C SER A 99 -5.44 11.08 -4.96
N ASP A 100 -6.14 10.64 -6.00
CA ASP A 100 -7.39 9.89 -5.89
C ASP A 100 -7.24 8.51 -5.22
N LEU A 101 -6.11 7.84 -5.46
CA LEU A 101 -5.75 6.59 -4.82
C LEU A 101 -5.35 6.83 -3.36
N PHE A 102 -4.47 7.82 -3.14
CA PHE A 102 -3.81 8.08 -1.86
C PHE A 102 -4.55 9.03 -0.91
N ASP A 103 -5.62 9.73 -1.29
CA ASP A 103 -6.38 10.64 -0.42
C ASP A 103 -7.56 9.97 0.31
N GLY A 104 -7.46 8.66 0.53
CA GLY A 104 -8.22 7.98 1.59
C GLY A 104 -9.56 7.40 1.16
N LYS A 105 -9.72 7.01 -0.12
CA LYS A 105 -10.84 6.15 -0.54
C LYS A 105 -10.41 4.73 -0.86
N GLN A 106 -9.27 4.56 -1.55
CA GLN A 106 -8.85 3.26 -2.05
C GLN A 106 -7.70 2.65 -1.24
N VAL A 107 -6.78 3.47 -0.74
CA VAL A 107 -5.70 2.99 0.12
C VAL A 107 -5.43 3.90 1.31
N ASP A 108 -4.94 3.31 2.38
CA ASP A 108 -4.32 3.98 3.51
C ASP A 108 -2.81 3.70 3.52
N LEU A 109 -2.02 4.76 3.68
CA LEU A 109 -0.57 4.67 3.83
C LEU A 109 -0.17 4.75 5.30
N LEU A 110 0.58 3.76 5.74
CA LEU A 110 1.05 3.60 7.11
C LEU A 110 2.59 3.60 7.13
N PRO A 111 3.23 4.52 7.88
CA PRO A 111 4.68 4.47 8.10
C PRO A 111 5.10 3.12 8.67
N ASN A 112 6.08 2.47 8.03
CA ASN A 112 6.69 1.28 8.62
C ASN A 112 7.76 1.70 9.63
N GLU A 113 7.33 2.08 10.84
CA GLU A 113 8.11 2.78 11.88
C GLU A 113 9.45 2.11 12.27
N ALA A 114 9.61 0.80 12.07
CA ALA A 114 10.89 0.11 12.31
C ALA A 114 12.05 0.65 11.46
N SER A 115 11.77 1.30 10.33
CA SER A 115 12.76 1.94 9.45
C SER A 115 12.98 3.43 9.75
N PHE A 116 12.11 4.07 10.54
CA PHE A 116 12.18 5.50 10.86
C PHE A 116 12.66 5.80 12.28
N ALA A 117 12.71 4.79 13.16
CA ALA A 117 13.26 4.91 14.51
C ALA A 117 14.80 5.09 14.56
N ALA A 118 15.46 5.17 13.41
CA ALA A 118 16.90 5.35 13.28
C ALA A 118 17.31 6.78 12.84
N ILE A 119 16.39 7.74 12.91
CA ILE A 119 16.65 9.17 12.63
C ILE A 119 16.54 9.97 13.93
#